data_AF-A0A7K9D5W9-F1
#
_entry.id   AF-A0A7K9D5W9-F1
#
_cell.length_a   1.000
_cell.length_b   1.000
_cell.length_c   1.000
_cell.angle_alpha   90.00
_cell.angle_beta   90.00
_cell.angle_gamma   90.00
#
_symmetry.space_group_name_H-M   'P 1'
#
loop_
_entity.id
_entity.type
_entity.pdbx_description
1 polymer ?
#
loop_
_entity_poly.entity_id
_entity_poly.type
_entity_poly.pdbx_seq_one_letter_code
_entity_poly.pdbx_strand_id
1 'polypeptide(L)'
;QVRRAPQGIPDVVPGRKRSTPMNLANTIRRTQTQSTMSQRPYRDRVIHLLALRNYKKPELLARLQKDGVNQKDKNCLGITLQQVANLNPKDNSYSLKDYLFKDIQKDWPGYNEIDKQSLELILSR
;
A
#
# COMPACT_ATOMS: atom_id res chain seq x y z
N GLN A 1 -13.82 -78.18 10.80
CA GLN A 1 -14.44 -77.54 11.97
C GLN A 1 -13.60 -76.31 12.34
N VAL A 2 -14.05 -75.09 12.00
CA VAL A 2 -14.49 -73.97 12.90
C VAL A 2 -13.48 -73.68 14.03
N ARG A 3 -12.86 -72.49 14.18
CA ARG A 3 -13.43 -71.15 14.50
C ARG A 3 -12.35 -70.06 14.26
N ARG A 4 -12.58 -69.10 13.36
CA ARG A 4 -13.12 -67.73 13.57
C ARG A 4 -12.17 -66.74 14.26
N ALA A 5 -11.62 -65.82 13.46
CA ALA A 5 -11.17 -64.47 13.81
C ALA A 5 -12.29 -63.44 13.51
N PRO A 6 -12.08 -62.12 13.64
CA PRO A 6 -11.83 -61.34 14.85
C PRO A 6 -13.00 -60.37 15.17
N GLN A 7 -12.96 -59.84 16.39
CA GLN A 7 -13.76 -58.73 16.95
C GLN A 7 -13.71 -57.51 16.01
N GLY A 8 -14.71 -56.67 15.75
CA GLY A 8 -15.83 -56.12 16.52
C GLY A 8 -15.97 -54.65 16.04
N ILE A 9 -17.13 -54.23 15.54
CA ILE A 9 -17.40 -52.88 15.00
C ILE A 9 -17.85 -51.95 16.15
N PRO A 10 -17.63 -50.62 16.10
CA PRO A 10 -18.70 -49.77 15.55
C PRO A 10 -18.22 -48.54 14.74
N ASP A 11 -19.12 -48.12 13.85
CA ASP A 11 -19.18 -46.87 13.10
C ASP A 11 -19.14 -45.64 14.03
N VAL A 12 -18.29 -44.64 13.70
CA VAL A 12 -18.53 -43.23 14.06
C VAL A 12 -17.75 -42.32 13.09
N VAL A 13 -18.51 -41.59 12.28
CA VAL A 13 -18.06 -40.45 11.48
C VAL A 13 -17.80 -39.25 12.39
N PRO A 14 -16.74 -38.45 12.16
CA PRO A 14 -16.78 -37.04 12.53
C PRO A 14 -16.75 -36.16 11.29
N GLY A 15 -17.93 -35.71 10.88
CA GLY A 15 -18.05 -34.48 10.10
C GLY A 15 -17.65 -33.31 11.00
N ARG A 16 -16.57 -32.62 10.67
CA ARG A 16 -16.30 -31.26 11.19
C ARG A 16 -16.16 -30.29 10.04
N LYS A 17 -17.31 -29.80 9.59
CA LYS A 17 -17.42 -28.44 9.07
C LYS A 17 -17.19 -27.50 10.27
N ARG A 18 -16.14 -26.68 10.24
CA ARG A 18 -16.23 -25.24 10.55
C ARG A 18 -14.85 -24.60 10.49
N SER A 19 -14.77 -23.63 9.60
CA SER A 19 -13.97 -22.42 9.71
C SER A 19 -13.58 -22.15 11.15
N THR A 20 -12.30 -22.27 11.45
CA THR A 20 -11.75 -21.51 12.57
C THR A 20 -12.00 -20.04 12.23
N PRO A 21 -12.77 -19.29 13.04
CA PRO A 21 -12.82 -17.85 12.86
C PRO A 21 -11.39 -17.37 13.09
N MET A 22 -10.79 -16.77 12.04
CA MET A 22 -9.53 -16.07 12.18
C MET A 22 -9.63 -15.18 13.42
N ASN A 23 -8.75 -15.45 14.39
CA ASN A 23 -8.65 -14.67 15.61
C ASN A 23 -8.28 -13.23 15.22
N LEU A 24 -9.30 -12.38 15.05
CA LEU A 24 -9.14 -10.99 14.63
C LEU A 24 -8.34 -10.18 15.66
N ALA A 25 -8.34 -10.60 16.93
CA ALA A 25 -7.72 -9.88 18.03
C ALA A 25 -6.18 -9.77 17.90
N ASN A 26 -5.52 -10.75 17.27
CA ASN A 26 -4.06 -10.71 17.07
C ASN A 26 -3.62 -10.00 15.77
N THR A 27 -4.51 -9.81 14.80
CA THR A 27 -4.22 -8.98 13.61
C THR A 27 -4.24 -7.50 13.98
N ILE A 28 -5.12 -7.08 14.89
CA ILE A 28 -5.30 -5.67 15.29
C ILE A 28 -4.06 -5.11 16.02
N ARG A 29 -3.31 -5.95 16.74
CA ARG A 29 -2.15 -5.48 17.54
C ARG A 29 -0.85 -5.30 16.76
N ARG A 30 -0.69 -5.90 15.57
CA ARG A 30 0.50 -5.67 14.72
C ARG A 30 0.35 -4.51 13.74
N THR A 31 -0.86 -3.98 13.56
CA THR A 31 -1.14 -2.87 12.65
C THR A 31 -0.99 -1.49 13.29
N GLN A 32 -0.92 -1.41 14.62
CA GLN A 32 -0.87 -0.14 15.35
C GLN A 32 0.43 0.67 15.12
N THR A 33 1.51 0.03 14.62
CA THR A 33 2.79 0.71 14.34
C THR A 33 3.05 0.98 12.86
N GLN A 34 2.16 0.56 11.96
CA GLN A 34 2.27 0.96 10.56
C GLN A 34 1.70 2.37 10.44
N SER A 35 2.56 3.32 10.07
CA SER A 35 2.15 4.72 9.86
C SER A 35 0.93 4.77 8.92
N THR A 36 0.02 5.71 9.14
CA THR A 36 -1.15 5.92 8.27
C THR A 36 -0.76 6.12 6.80
N MET A 37 0.48 6.55 6.54
CA MET A 37 1.07 6.64 5.21
C MET A 37 1.52 5.27 4.65
N SER A 38 2.05 4.38 5.48
CA SER A 38 2.47 3.03 5.08
C SER A 38 1.29 2.14 4.65
N GLN A 39 0.08 2.44 5.13
CA GLN A 39 -1.16 1.76 4.73
C GLN A 39 -1.66 2.15 3.33
N ARG A 40 -1.22 3.30 2.82
CA ARG A 40 -1.71 3.79 1.53
C ARG A 40 -1.01 3.08 0.36
N PRO A 41 -1.69 2.87 -0.78
CA PRO A 41 -1.08 2.29 -1.97
C PRO A 41 0.18 3.06 -2.36
N TYR A 42 1.24 2.33 -2.71
CA TYR A 42 2.53 2.94 -3.04
C TYR A 42 2.42 3.96 -4.19
N ARG A 43 1.63 3.62 -5.20
CA ARG A 43 1.33 4.49 -6.34
C ARG A 43 0.71 5.81 -5.88
N ASP A 44 -0.30 5.75 -5.01
CA ASP A 44 -0.97 6.96 -4.50
C ASP A 44 0.00 7.83 -3.72
N ARG A 45 0.86 7.24 -2.88
CA ARG A 45 1.89 7.99 -2.14
C ARG A 45 2.81 8.78 -3.08
N VAL A 46 3.24 8.16 -4.18
CA VAL A 46 4.07 8.84 -5.20
C VAL A 46 3.30 9.96 -5.88
N ILE A 47 2.04 9.70 -6.27
CA ILE A 47 1.16 10.69 -6.90
C ILE A 47 0.99 11.92 -6.00
N HIS A 48 0.66 11.72 -4.72
CA HIS A 48 0.41 12.81 -3.77
C HIS A 48 1.67 13.64 -3.48
N LEU A 49 2.86 13.04 -3.50
CA LEU A 49 4.12 13.80 -3.38
C LEU A 49 4.38 14.65 -4.62
N LEU A 50 4.23 14.06 -5.81
CA LEU A 50 4.46 14.75 -7.09
C LEU A 50 3.43 15.83 -7.39
N ALA A 51 2.23 15.75 -6.79
CA ALA A 51 1.20 16.77 -6.91
C ALA A 51 1.59 18.11 -6.30
N LEU A 52 2.43 18.10 -5.25
CA LEU A 52 2.89 19.32 -4.59
C LEU A 52 4.06 19.97 -5.32
N ARG A 53 4.99 19.16 -5.82
CA ARG A 53 6.20 19.64 -6.50
C ARG A 53 6.87 18.54 -7.31
N ASN A 54 7.73 18.96 -8.22
CA ASN A 54 8.62 18.07 -8.93
C ASN A 54 9.69 17.52 -7.98
N TYR A 55 10.03 16.24 -8.16
CA TYR A 55 11.05 15.56 -7.35
C TYR A 55 12.05 14.81 -8.22
N LYS A 56 13.33 14.81 -7.82
CA LYS A 56 14.31 13.88 -8.38
C LYS A 56 14.12 12.50 -7.76
N LYS A 57 14.45 11.43 -8.50
CA LYS A 57 14.36 10.03 -8.02
C LYS A 57 15.01 9.79 -6.64
N PRO A 58 16.26 10.22 -6.35
CA PRO A 58 16.85 9.99 -5.03
C PRO A 58 16.16 10.78 -3.91
N GLU A 59 15.72 12.01 -4.19
CA GLU A 59 15.00 12.85 -3.21
C GLU A 59 13.64 12.25 -2.87
N LEU A 60 12.90 11.79 -3.89
CA LEU A 60 11.62 11.14 -3.72
C LEU A 60 11.75 9.83 -2.92
N LEU A 61 12.77 9.03 -3.25
CA LEU A 61 13.06 7.79 -2.52
C LEU A 61 13.38 8.07 -1.05
N ALA A 62 14.19 9.09 -0.76
CA ALA A 62 14.53 9.48 0.61
C ALA A 62 13.29 9.93 1.40
N ARG A 63 12.36 10.66 0.76
CA ARG A 63 11.09 11.06 1.40
C ARG A 63 10.21 9.85 1.70
N LEU A 64 10.02 8.96 0.73
CA LEU A 64 9.23 7.73 0.91
C LEU A 64 9.83 6.82 2.00
N GLN A 65 11.16 6.80 2.16
CA GLN A 65 11.84 6.09 3.23
C GLN A 65 11.52 6.63 4.62
N LYS A 66 11.48 7.96 4.79
CA LYS A 66 11.06 8.59 6.04
C LYS A 66 9.61 8.23 6.41
N ASP A 67 8.76 8.07 5.40
CA ASP A 67 7.35 7.69 5.57
C ASP A 67 7.15 6.17 5.73
N GLY A 68 8.21 5.37 5.90
CA GLY A 68 8.12 3.93 6.10
C GLY A 68 7.71 3.15 4.85
N VAL A 69 8.47 3.27 3.76
CA VAL A 69 8.33 2.44 2.55
C VAL A 69 9.10 1.11 2.68
N ASN A 70 8.48 0.01 2.26
CA ASN A 70 9.12 -1.31 2.27
C ASN A 70 10.11 -1.47 1.12
N GLN A 71 11.09 -2.36 1.27
CA GLN A 71 12.14 -2.59 0.27
C GLN A 71 11.59 -3.01 -1.11
N LYS A 72 10.55 -3.84 -1.13
CA LYS A 72 9.86 -4.25 -2.37
C LYS A 72 9.37 -3.06 -3.18
N ASP A 73 8.80 -2.06 -2.52
CA ASP A 73 8.19 -0.91 -3.19
C ASP A 73 9.29 0.03 -3.72
N LYS A 74 10.44 0.11 -3.04
CA LYS A 74 11.62 0.86 -3.52
C LYS A 74 12.09 0.36 -4.90
N ASN A 75 12.08 -0.96 -5.10
CA ASN A 75 12.47 -1.57 -6.37
C ASN A 75 11.46 -1.24 -7.49
N CYS A 76 10.20 -0.99 -7.14
CA CYS A 76 9.13 -0.63 -8.06
C CYS A 76 9.02 0.88 -8.34
N LEU A 77 9.80 1.74 -7.67
CA LEU A 77 9.73 3.20 -7.84
C LEU A 77 9.91 3.64 -9.30
N GLY A 78 10.87 3.04 -10.01
CA GLY A 78 11.15 3.39 -11.41
C GLY A 78 9.95 3.11 -12.32
N ILE A 79 9.33 1.93 -12.17
CA ILE A 79 8.15 1.53 -12.94
C ILE A 79 6.96 2.43 -12.60
N THR A 80 6.77 2.74 -11.32
CA THR A 80 5.70 3.63 -10.86
C THR A 80 5.87 5.03 -11.45
N LEU A 81 7.08 5.59 -11.43
CA LEU A 81 7.39 6.90 -12.00
C LEU A 81 7.12 6.96 -13.50
N GLN A 82 7.45 5.93 -14.27
CA GLN A 82 7.11 5.88 -15.70
C GLN A 82 5.59 5.95 -15.95
N GLN A 83 4.80 5.34 -15.07
CA GLN A 83 3.34 5.34 -15.18
C GLN A 83 2.73 6.67 -14.75
N VAL A 84 3.22 7.29 -13.68
CA VAL A 84 2.56 8.44 -13.04
C VAL A 84 3.20 9.79 -13.32
N ALA A 85 4.42 9.82 -13.83
CA ALA A 85 5.20 11.05 -13.95
C ALA A 85 5.84 11.23 -15.33
N ASN A 86 6.12 12.48 -15.68
CA ASN A 86 6.93 12.86 -16.82
C ASN A 86 8.37 13.12 -16.34
N LEU A 87 9.36 12.49 -16.97
CA LEU A 87 10.77 12.74 -16.68
C LEU A 87 11.24 13.98 -17.45
N ASN A 88 11.77 14.97 -16.74
CA ASN A 88 12.45 16.10 -17.33
C ASN A 88 13.94 15.75 -17.55
N PRO A 89 14.41 15.61 -18.81
CA PRO A 89 15.78 15.20 -19.09
C PRO A 89 16.83 16.28 -18.76
N LYS A 90 16.42 17.54 -18.53
CA LYS A 90 17.35 18.63 -18.22
C LYS A 90 17.96 18.50 -16.83
N ASP A 91 17.15 18.12 -15.85
CA ASP A 91 17.54 18.09 -14.43
C ASP A 91 17.17 16.79 -13.71
N ASN A 92 16.61 15.82 -14.44
CA ASN A 92 16.16 14.51 -13.94
C ASN A 92 15.07 14.59 -12.86
N SER A 93 14.28 15.67 -12.85
CA SER A 93 13.05 15.74 -12.06
C SER A 93 11.90 15.01 -12.71
N TYR A 94 11.01 14.51 -11.88
CA TYR A 94 9.75 13.90 -12.25
C TYR A 94 8.64 14.88 -11.87
N SER A 95 7.76 15.19 -12.82
CA SER A 95 6.53 15.96 -12.60
C SER A 95 5.31 15.05 -12.75
N LEU A 96 4.23 15.31 -12.02
CA LEU A 96 3.01 14.51 -12.13
C LEU A 96 2.38 14.66 -13.53
N LYS A 97 1.83 13.58 -14.09
CA LYS A 97 1.05 13.65 -15.32
C LYS A 97 -0.31 14.31 -15.08
N ASP A 98 -0.74 15.16 -16.00
CA ASP A 98 -1.94 15.99 -15.84
C ASP A 98 -3.22 15.20 -15.53
N TYR A 99 -3.42 14.06 -16.19
CA TYR A 99 -4.62 13.24 -15.99
C TYR A 99 -4.72 12.61 -14.59
N LEU A 100 -3.67 12.66 -13.77
CA LEU A 100 -3.66 12.14 -12.40
C LEU A 100 -4.04 13.18 -11.35
N PHE A 101 -4.13 14.46 -11.70
CA PHE A 101 -4.63 15.47 -10.76
C PHE A 101 -6.06 15.18 -10.29
N LYS A 102 -6.86 14.48 -11.11
CA LYS A 102 -8.20 14.02 -10.73
C LYS A 102 -8.20 12.93 -9.63
N ASP A 103 -7.08 12.22 -9.43
CA ASP A 103 -6.94 11.15 -8.44
C ASP A 103 -6.39 11.69 -7.09
N ILE A 104 -6.17 13.00 -6.97
CA ILE A 104 -5.64 13.62 -5.75
C ILE A 104 -6.70 13.73 -4.66
N GLN A 105 -6.33 13.33 -3.44
CA GLN A 105 -7.16 13.42 -2.25
C GLN A 105 -6.75 14.63 -1.41
N LYS A 106 -7.68 15.59 -1.22
CA LYS A 106 -7.44 16.80 -0.40
C LYS A 106 -7.19 16.47 1.08
N ASP A 107 -7.81 15.41 1.58
CA ASP A 107 -7.64 14.91 2.95
C ASP A 107 -6.55 13.84 3.09
N TRP A 108 -5.55 13.90 2.21
CA TRP A 108 -4.41 13.00 2.29
C TRP A 108 -3.65 13.20 3.61
N PRO A 109 -3.38 12.13 4.39
CA PRO A 109 -2.77 12.26 5.73
C PRO A 109 -1.34 12.82 5.71
N GLY A 110 -0.68 12.84 4.54
CA GLY A 110 0.65 13.43 4.37
C GLY A 110 0.66 14.94 4.10
N TYR A 111 -0.50 15.58 3.92
CA TYR A 111 -0.59 17.01 3.66
C TYR A 111 -0.79 17.80 4.96
N ASN A 112 0.09 18.77 5.19
CA ASN A 112 -0.15 19.81 6.16
C ASN A 112 -1.06 20.91 5.57
N GLU A 113 -1.46 21.90 6.37
CA GLU A 113 -2.34 22.97 5.92
C GLU A 113 -1.76 23.78 4.73
N ILE A 114 -0.44 23.99 4.74
CA ILE A 114 0.28 24.70 3.67
C ILE A 114 0.27 23.87 2.38
N ASP A 115 0.46 22.55 2.48
CA ASP A 115 0.40 21.63 1.35
C ASP A 115 -1.01 21.61 0.75
N LYS A 116 -2.05 21.63 1.60
CA LYS A 116 -3.45 21.69 1.14
C LYS A 116 -3.75 22.98 0.39
N GLN A 117 -3.31 24.14 0.90
CA GLN A 117 -3.45 25.42 0.21
C GLN A 117 -2.68 25.43 -1.13
N SER A 118 -1.45 24.90 -1.14
CA SER A 118 -0.64 24.79 -2.35
C SER A 118 -1.34 23.93 -3.40
N LEU A 119 -1.90 22.79 -2.97
CA LEU A 119 -2.64 21.90 -3.84
C LEU A 119 -3.90 22.55 -4.40
N GLU A 120 -4.62 23.33 -3.60
CA GLU A 120 -5.81 24.06 -4.07
C GLU A 120 -5.49 25.01 -5.22
N LEU A 121 -4.38 25.75 -5.12
CA LEU A 121 -3.89 26.64 -6.19
C LEU A 121 -3.46 25.89 -7.45
N ILE A 122 -2.96 24.67 -7.31
CA ILE A 122 -2.56 23.82 -8.43
C ILE A 122 -3.79 23.24 -9.13
N LEU A 123 -4.80 22.82 -8.36
CA LEU A 123 -6.04 22.22 -8.85
C LEU A 123 -7.06 23.25 -9.37
N SER A 124 -6.92 24.53 -9.03
CA SER A 124 -7.79 25.60 -9.50
C SER A 124 -7.44 26.14 -10.89
N ARG A 125 -6.43 25.56 -11.56
CA ARG A 125 -5.98 25.92 -12.90
C ARG A 125 -6.68 25.08 -13.96
#